data_AF-A0A2M8BFG7-F1
#
_entry.id   AF-A0A2M8BFG7-F1
#
_cell.length_a   1.000
_cell.length_b   1.000
_cell.length_c   1.000
_cell.angle_alpha   90.00
_cell.angle_beta   90.00
_cell.angle_gamma   90.00
#
_symmetry.space_group_name_H-M   'P 1'
#
loop_
_entity.id
_entity.type
_entity.pdbx_description
1 polymer ?
#
loop_
_entity_poly.entity_id
_entity_poly.type
_entity_poly.pdbx_seq_one_letter_code
_entity_poly.pdbx_strand_id
1 'polypeptide(L)' 'MALVIDDDILSAVKEIANRQRITASRQISLLLRDALTGRSSVTNASQAAQAGVAGFQPFASQGVVISNAQIDALRDTEGV' A
#
# COMPACT_ATOMS: atom_id res chain seq x y z
N MET A 1 -7.90 -23.23 -18.87
CA MET A 1 -8.72 -22.07 -18.47
C MET A 1 -7.99 -20.82 -18.90
N ALA A 2 -8.46 -20.14 -19.96
CA ALA A 2 -7.80 -18.96 -20.50
C ALA A 2 -8.22 -17.73 -19.67
N LEU A 3 -7.27 -16.87 -19.35
CA LEU A 3 -7.55 -15.58 -18.70
C LEU A 3 -8.08 -14.63 -19.77
N VAL A 4 -9.33 -14.19 -19.63
CA VAL A 4 -9.91 -13.16 -20.49
C VAL A 4 -9.54 -11.81 -19.91
N ILE A 5 -8.91 -10.95 -20.72
CA ILE A 5 -8.45 -9.62 -20.37
C ILE A 5 -8.96 -8.67 -21.45
N ASP A 6 -9.55 -7.55 -21.06
CA ASP A 6 -9.98 -6.52 -21.98
C ASP A 6 -8.78 -5.83 -22.67
N ASP A 7 -9.00 -5.34 -23.90
CA ASP A 7 -7.92 -4.81 -24.74
C ASP A 7 -7.32 -3.50 -24.18
N ASP A 8 -8.14 -2.68 -23.53
CA ASP A 8 -7.71 -1.45 -22.85
C ASP A 8 -6.78 -1.75 -21.67
N ILE A 9 -7.13 -2.76 -20.85
CA ILE A 9 -6.29 -3.25 -19.76
C ILE A 9 -4.98 -3.81 -20.32
N LEU A 10 -5.06 -4.60 -21.40
CA LEU A 10 -3.87 -5.18 -22.03
C LEU A 10 -2.93 -4.10 -22.58
N SER A 11 -3.49 -3.04 -23.17
CA SER A 11 -2.75 -1.88 -23.65
C SER A 11 -2.02 -1.16 -22.52
N ALA A 12 -2.71 -0.87 -21.41
CA ALA A 12 -2.13 -0.25 -20.22
C ALA A 12 -0.99 -1.10 -19.63
N VAL A 13 -1.18 -2.42 -19.55
CA VAL A 13 -0.15 -3.33 -19.04
C VAL A 13 1.07 -3.36 -19.97
N LYS A 14 0.89 -3.32 -21.29
CA LYS A 14 2.00 -3.25 -22.24
C LYS A 14 2.80 -1.96 -22.08
N GLU A 15 2.14 -0.83 -21.87
CA GLU A 15 2.83 0.43 -21.61
C GLU A 15 3.68 0.36 -20.34
N ILE A 16 3.11 -0.14 -19.24
CA ILE A 16 3.81 -0.30 -17.96
C ILE A 16 4.99 -1.26 -18.11
N ALA A 17 4.79 -2.39 -18.78
CA ALA A 17 5.83 -3.39 -19.01
C ALA A 17 6.99 -2.81 -19.84
N ASN A 18 6.68 -1.99 -20.85
CA ASN A 18 7.69 -1.33 -21.67
C ASN A 18 8.54 -0.33 -20.83
N ARG A 19 7.88 0.49 -19.99
CA ARG A 19 8.57 1.40 -19.06
C ARG A 19 9.47 0.66 -18.08
N GLN A 20 9.04 -0.51 -17.60
CA GLN A 20 9.79 -1.35 -16.65
C GLN A 20 10.76 -2.34 -17.33
N ARG A 21 10.88 -2.32 -18.66
CA ARG A 21 11.75 -3.22 -19.45
C ARG A 21 11.49 -4.71 -19.18
N ILE A 22 10.22 -5.10 -18.98
CA ILE A 22 9.77 -6.48 -18.80
C ILE A 22 8.68 -6.85 -19.80
N THR A 23 8.33 -8.14 -19.90
CA THR A 23 7.25 -8.60 -20.78
C THR A 23 5.87 -8.32 -20.16
N ALA A 24 4.87 -8.09 -21.01
CA ALA A 24 3.48 -7.89 -20.57
C ALA A 24 2.97 -9.07 -19.74
N SER A 25 3.22 -10.32 -20.18
CA SER A 25 2.83 -11.53 -19.45
C SER A 25 3.45 -11.61 -18.05
N ARG A 26 4.70 -11.12 -17.89
CA ARG A 26 5.38 -11.06 -16.59
C ARG A 26 4.71 -10.01 -15.69
N GLN A 27 4.37 -8.84 -16.22
CA GLN A 27 3.67 -7.80 -15.47
C GLN A 27 2.26 -8.26 -15.03
N ILE A 28 1.51 -8.94 -15.92
CA ILE A 28 0.21 -9.56 -15.57
C ILE A 28 0.39 -10.55 -14.42
N SER A 29 1.40 -11.42 -14.51
CA SER A 29 1.66 -12.42 -13.46
C SER A 29 2.05 -11.78 -12.13
N LEU A 30 2.73 -10.62 -12.14
CA LEU A 30 3.05 -9.87 -10.93
C LEU A 30 1.79 -9.27 -10.30
N LEU A 31 0.96 -8.59 -11.09
CA LEU A 31 -0.31 -8.00 -10.63
C LEU A 31 -1.25 -9.05 -10.07
N LEU A 32 -1.38 -10.21 -10.74
CA LEU A 32 -2.23 -11.30 -10.26
C LEU A 32 -1.72 -11.87 -8.94
N ARG A 33 -0.41 -12.06 -8.80
CA ARG A 33 0.20 -12.51 -7.53
C ARG A 33 0.00 -11.48 -6.43
N ASP A 34 0.11 -10.20 -6.74
CA ASP A 34 -0.06 -9.11 -5.80
C ASP A 34 -1.49 -9.03 -5.25
N ALA A 35 -2.48 -9.16 -6.14
CA ALA A 35 -3.89 -9.24 -5.79
C ALA A 35 -4.21 -10.49 -4.96
N LEU A 36 -3.73 -11.67 -5.36
CA LEU A 36 -3.97 -12.92 -4.64
C LEU A 36 -3.28 -13.00 -3.29
N THR A 37 -2.13 -12.33 -3.12
CA THR A 37 -1.42 -12.27 -1.83
C THR A 37 -1.91 -11.11 -0.95
N GLY A 38 -2.86 -10.28 -1.42
CA GLY A 38 -3.33 -9.09 -0.69
C GLY A 38 -2.31 -7.96 -0.57
N ARG A 39 -1.18 -8.02 -1.29
CA ARG A 39 -0.10 -7.02 -1.24
C ARG A 39 -0.46 -5.71 -1.97
N SER A 40 -1.41 -5.73 -2.89
CA SER A 40 -1.93 -4.52 -3.56
C SER A 40 -2.63 -3.54 -2.61
N SER A 41 -3.20 -4.04 -1.50
CA SER A 41 -3.72 -3.18 -0.42
C SER A 41 -2.57 -2.49 0.33
N VAL A 42 -1.47 -3.20 0.51
CA VAL A 42 -0.30 -2.73 1.25
C VAL A 42 0.43 -1.65 0.45
N THR A 43 0.58 -1.73 -0.87
CA THR A 43 1.33 -0.74 -1.66
C THR A 43 0.70 0.66 -1.69
N ASN A 44 -0.63 0.76 -1.66
CA ASN A 44 -1.33 2.04 -1.53
C ASN A 44 -1.28 2.59 -0.09
N ALA A 45 -1.25 1.71 0.93
CA ALA A 45 -1.01 2.11 2.31
C ALA A 45 0.48 2.41 2.62
N SER A 46 1.42 1.88 1.82
CA SER A 46 2.87 1.93 2.06
C SER A 46 3.54 3.21 1.55
N GLN A 47 2.87 4.03 0.74
CA GLN A 47 3.35 5.41 0.56
C GLN A 47 3.14 6.27 1.82
N ALA A 48 2.30 5.83 2.76
CA ALA A 48 2.10 6.47 4.06
C ALA A 48 2.71 5.70 5.24
N ALA A 49 3.06 4.42 5.09
CA ALA A 49 3.74 3.64 6.12
C ALA A 49 5.26 3.66 5.88
N GLN A 50 5.94 4.57 6.60
CA GLN A 50 7.40 4.60 6.67
C GLN A 50 7.95 3.19 6.89
N ALA A 51 8.93 2.79 6.06
CA ALA A 51 9.57 1.50 6.16
C ALA A 51 10.08 1.28 7.59
N GLY A 52 9.57 0.23 8.24
CA GLY A 52 9.93 -0.12 9.61
C GLY A 52 11.44 -0.29 9.76
N VAL A 53 12.04 0.42 10.72
CA VAL A 53 13.46 0.32 11.04
C VAL A 53 13.66 -0.78 12.08
N ALA A 54 14.65 -1.66 11.87
CA ALA A 54 15.09 -2.69 12.83
C ALA A 54 14.01 -3.68 13.31
N GLY A 55 13.07 -4.08 12.44
CA GLY A 55 12.03 -5.06 12.77
C GLY A 55 10.85 -4.49 13.55
N PHE A 56 10.82 -3.19 13.78
CA PHE A 56 9.65 -2.48 14.28
C PHE A 56 8.73 -2.12 13.11
N GLN A 57 7.47 -2.57 13.15
CA GLN A 57 6.46 -2.18 12.18
C GLN A 57 5.53 -1.13 12.81
N PRO A 58 5.62 0.15 12.41
CA PRO A 58 4.75 1.19 12.94
C PRO A 58 3.28 0.87 12.61
N PHE A 59 2.39 1.25 13.53
CA PHE A 59 0.96 1.22 13.24
C PHE A 59 0.63 2.15 12.07
N ALA A 60 -0.39 1.80 11.28
CA ALA A 60 -0.88 2.68 10.23
C ALA A 60 -1.26 4.05 10.82
N SER A 61 -0.91 5.13 10.12
CA SER A 61 -1.25 6.49 10.56
C SER A 61 -2.77 6.62 10.73
N GLN A 62 -3.24 6.86 11.95
CA GLN A 62 -4.67 7.00 12.27
C GLN A 62 -5.25 8.37 11.88
N GLY A 63 -4.46 9.23 11.21
CA GLY A 63 -4.88 10.55 10.73
C GLY A 63 -5.14 11.59 11.83
N VAL A 64 -5.14 11.19 13.10
CA VAL A 64 -5.31 12.08 14.25
C VAL A 64 -3.94 12.44 14.80
N VAL A 65 -3.56 13.71 14.66
CA VAL A 65 -2.37 14.26 15.33
C VAL A 65 -2.74 14.48 16.79
N ILE A 66 -2.20 13.65 17.69
CA ILE A 66 -2.35 13.85 19.13
C ILE A 66 -1.25 14.84 19.56
N SER A 67 -1.66 16.03 19.98
CA SER A 67 -0.78 17.06 20.52
C SER A 67 -0.58 16.89 22.02
N ASN A 68 0.56 17.39 22.54
CA ASN A 68 0.80 17.42 23.99
C ASN A 68 -0.31 18.14 24.76
N ALA A 69 -0.89 19.20 24.18
CA ALA A 69 -2.01 19.92 24.79
C ALA A 69 -3.26 19.03 25.00
N GLN A 70 -3.52 18.09 24.09
CA GLN A 70 -4.62 17.13 24.24
C GLN A 70 -4.32 16.07 25.31
N ILE A 71 -3.06 15.68 25.46
CA ILE A 71 -2.61 14.75 26.49
C ILE A 71 -2.70 15.42 27.87
N ASP A 72 -2.25 16.67 27.98
CA ASP A 72 -2.31 17.44 29.22
C ASP A 72 -3.76 17.68 29.65
N ALA A 73 -4.65 18.05 28.72
CA ALA A 73 -6.07 18.18 29.00
C ALA A 73 -6.72 16.86 29.47
N LEU A 74 -6.30 15.73 28.90
CA LEU A 74 -6.78 14.41 29.33
C LEU A 74 -6.28 14.07 30.76
N ARG A 75 -5.02 14.40 31.09
CA ARG A 75 -4.47 14.20 32.44
C ARG A 75 -5.17 15.05 33.48
N ASP A 76 -5.45 16.32 33.14
CA ASP A 76 -6.17 17.24 34.02
C ASP A 76 -7.63 16.78 34.24
N THR A 77 -8.24 16.14 33.23
CA THR A 77 -9.61 15.63 33.30
C THR A 77 -9.71 14.31 34.09
N GLU A 78 -8.78 13.38 33.86
CA GLU A 78 -8.78 12.05 34.49
C GLU A 78 -8.10 12.03 35.87
N GLY A 79 -7.43 13.13 36.27
CA GLY A 79 -6.92 13.33 37.62
C GLY A 79 -5.86 12.31 38.06
N VAL A 80 -4.81 12.09 37.26
CA VAL A 80 -3.62 11.29 37.64
C VAL A 80 -2.53 12.15 38.26
#